data_AF-A0A0F9WGH3-F1
#
_entry.id   AF-A0A0F9WGH3-F1
#
_cell.length_a   1.000
_cell.length_b   1.000
_cell.length_c   1.000
_cell.angle_alpha   90.00
_cell.angle_beta   90.00
_cell.angle_gamma   90.00
#
_symmetry.space_group_name_H-M   'P 1'
#
loop_
_entity.id
_entity.type
_entity.pdbx_description
1 polymer ?
#
loop_
_entity_poly.entity_id
_entity_poly.type
_entity_poly.pdbx_seq_one_letter_code
_entity_poly.pdbx_strand_id
1 'polypeptide(L)' 'MGMNKIGRNEPCPCESGLKYKHCHGDIIKTADAKQIANLAMSQMIQEERIKKGVICKHGILKTEHCKDCKVGD' A
#
# COMPACT_ATOMS: atom_id res chain seq x y z
N MET A 1 -4.58 -32.41 5.14
CA MET A 1 -3.54 -31.89 6.05
C MET A 1 -3.97 -30.50 6.49
N GLY A 2 -4.42 -30.33 7.74
CA GLY A 2 -4.84 -29.03 8.24
C GLY A 2 -3.61 -28.18 8.57
N MET A 3 -3.50 -26.99 7.98
CA MET A 3 -2.56 -25.98 8.44
C MET A 3 -2.92 -25.65 9.90
N ASN A 4 -2.07 -26.06 10.84
CA ASN A 4 -2.25 -25.74 12.26
C ASN A 4 -2.31 -24.22 12.41
N LYS A 5 -3.49 -23.69 12.75
CA LYS A 5 -3.65 -22.27 13.05
C LYS A 5 -2.95 -21.98 14.37
N ILE A 6 -1.93 -21.13 14.34
CA ILE A 6 -1.26 -20.65 15.55
C ILE A 6 -2.26 -19.94 16.47
N GLY A 7 -2.21 -20.28 17.76
CA GLY A 7 -3.02 -19.65 18.80
C GLY A 7 -2.60 -18.20 19.04
N ARG A 8 -3.57 -17.31 19.25
CA ARG A 8 -3.32 -15.87 19.45
C ARG A 8 -2.40 -15.53 20.62
N ASN A 9 -2.35 -16.36 21.66
CA ASN A 9 -1.49 -16.16 22.83
C ASN A 9 -0.14 -16.88 22.76
N GLU A 10 0.09 -17.73 21.75
CA GLU A 10 1.36 -18.43 21.56
C GLU A 10 2.48 -17.45 21.19
N PRO A 11 3.76 -17.79 21.47
CA PRO A 11 4.88 -17.01 20.98
C PRO A 11 4.81 -16.88 19.46
N CYS A 12 5.08 -15.68 18.94
CA CYS A 12 5.04 -15.41 17.52
C CYS A 12 6.22 -16.11 16.81
N PRO A 13 6.00 -16.77 15.65
CA PRO A 13 7.02 -17.58 14.97
C PRO A 13 8.15 -16.76 14.31
N CYS A 14 8.06 -15.44 14.35
CA CYS A 14 9.10 -14.52 13.88
C CYS A 14 10.17 -14.23 14.94
N GLU A 15 10.19 -14.96 16.05
CA GLU A 15 11.18 -14.86 17.13
C GLU A 15 11.26 -13.46 17.78
N SER A 16 10.19 -12.67 17.74
CA SER A 16 10.16 -11.33 18.35
C SER A 16 10.07 -11.34 19.88
N GLY A 17 9.87 -12.51 20.49
CA GLY A 17 9.53 -12.64 21.92
C GLY A 17 8.10 -12.21 22.28
N LEU A 18 7.31 -11.73 21.31
CA LEU A 18 5.93 -11.28 21.53
C LEU A 18 4.93 -12.42 21.33
N LYS A 19 3.76 -12.31 21.97
CA LYS A 19 2.59 -13.16 21.66
C LYS A 19 2.12 -12.87 20.22
N TYR A 20 1.63 -13.88 19.52
CA TYR A 20 1.16 -13.76 18.13
C TYR A 20 0.19 -12.58 17.94
N LYS A 21 -0.80 -12.42 18.82
CA LYS A 21 -1.78 -11.31 18.78
C LYS A 21 -1.21 -9.89 18.93
N HIS A 22 0.02 -9.74 19.43
CA HIS A 22 0.70 -8.45 19.58
C HIS A 22 1.79 -8.25 18.52
N CYS A 23 1.93 -9.20 17.58
CA CYS A 23 2.92 -9.17 16.51
C CYS A 23 2.21 -9.37 15.16
N HIS A 24 2.47 -10.49 14.46
CA HIS A 24 1.88 -10.78 13.15
C HIS A 24 0.37 -11.09 13.16
N GLY A 25 -0.16 -11.49 14.32
CA GLY A 25 -1.60 -11.67 14.55
C GLY A 25 -2.30 -10.42 15.09
N ASP A 26 -1.60 -9.29 15.17
CA ASP A 26 -2.21 -8.01 15.52
C ASP A 26 -2.97 -7.45 14.32
N ILE A 27 -4.30 -7.40 14.45
CA ILE A 27 -5.19 -7.02 13.37
C ILE A 27 -5.07 -5.53 13.04
N ILE A 28 -4.75 -4.69 14.03
CA ILE A 28 -4.61 -3.25 13.82
C ILE A 28 -3.32 -2.99 13.06
N LYS A 29 -2.19 -3.50 13.56
CA LYS A 29 -0.90 -3.33 12.88
C LYS A 29 -0.90 -3.90 11.46
N THR A 30 -1.54 -5.04 11.25
CA THR A 30 -1.63 -5.64 9.91
C THR A 30 -2.55 -4.85 8.97
N ALA A 31 -3.62 -4.25 9.48
CA ALA A 31 -4.46 -3.36 8.69
C ALA A 31 -3.71 -2.08 8.29
N ASP A 32 -3.02 -1.45 9.25
CA ASP A 32 -2.24 -0.23 9.01
C ASP A 32 -1.10 -0.48 8.01
N ALA A 33 -0.35 -1.58 8.17
CA ALA A 33 0.71 -1.96 7.25
C ALA A 33 0.19 -2.15 5.81
N LYS A 34 -0.97 -2.80 5.64
CA LYS A 34 -1.61 -2.95 4.33
C LYS A 34 -2.01 -1.61 3.74
N GLN A 35 -2.58 -0.72 4.54
CA GLN A 35 -2.97 0.61 4.09
C GLN A 35 -1.76 1.43 3.64
N ILE A 36 -0.69 1.43 4.44
CA ILE A 36 0.57 2.13 4.09
C ILE A 36 1.15 1.58 2.80
N ALA A 37 1.23 0.25 2.65
CA ALA A 37 1.75 -0.38 1.44
C ALA A 37 0.91 -0.02 0.20
N ASN A 38 -0.41 -0.04 0.30
CA ASN A 38 -1.31 0.34 -0.79
C ASN A 38 -1.16 1.81 -1.17
N LEU A 39 -1.02 2.71 -0.18
CA LEU A 39 -0.82 4.13 -0.42
C LEU A 39 0.51 4.39 -1.12
N ALA A 40 1.60 3.80 -0.62
CA ALA A 40 2.92 3.91 -1.24
C ALA A 40 2.91 3.37 -2.68
N MET A 41 2.27 2.22 -2.91
CA MET A 41 2.11 1.66 -4.25
C MET A 41 1.32 2.61 -5.17
N SER A 42 0.23 3.19 -4.65
CA SER A 42 -0.58 4.15 -5.41
C SER A 42 0.22 5.38 -5.80
N GLN A 43 1.05 5.92 -4.90
CA GLN A 43 1.94 7.05 -5.18
C GLN A 43 2.95 6.70 -6.29
N MET A 44 3.62 5.56 -6.19
CA MET A 44 4.56 5.09 -7.23
C MET A 44 3.88 4.94 -8.60
N ILE A 45 2.65 4.41 -8.64
CA ILE A 45 1.88 4.30 -9.88
C ILE A 45 1.55 5.68 -10.46
N GLN A 46 1.15 6.64 -9.63
CA GLN A 46 0.85 8.00 -10.11
C GLN A 46 2.09 8.68 -10.71
N GLU A 47 3.23 8.56 -10.05
CA GLU A 47 4.50 9.09 -10.58
C GLU A 47 4.86 8.48 -11.93
N GLU A 48 4.71 7.16 -12.07
CA GLU A 48 4.97 6.46 -13.32
C GLU A 48 4.01 6.90 -14.43
N ARG A 49 2.73 7.12 -14.09
CA ARG A 49 1.74 7.67 -15.03
C ARG A 49 2.10 9.09 -15.46
N ILE A 50 2.63 9.93 -14.57
CA ILE A 50 3.10 11.28 -14.89
C ILE A 50 4.32 11.22 -15.81
N LYS A 51 5.33 10.38 -15.49
CA LYS A 51 6.55 10.20 -16.29
C LYS A 51 6.25 9.71 -17.71
N LYS A 52 5.30 8.78 -17.84
CA LYS A 52 4.83 8.28 -19.14
C LYS A 52 3.88 9.24 -19.86
N GLY A 53 3.60 10.41 -19.28
CA GLY A 53 2.69 11.41 -19.84
C GLY A 53 1.26 10.90 -19.98
N VAL A 54 0.84 9.90 -19.20
CA VAL A 54 -0.55 9.39 -19.19
C VAL A 54 -1.46 10.39 -18.51
N ILE A 55 -0.99 11.01 -17.43
CA ILE A 55 -1.66 12.08 -16.69
C ILE A 55 -0.68 13.23 -16.45
N CYS A 56 -1.20 14.43 -16.20
CA CYS A 56 -0.41 15.55 -15.70
C CYS A 56 -0.16 15.45 -14.18
N LYS A 57 0.71 16.32 -13.66
CA LYS A 57 0.98 16.43 -12.21
C LYS A 57 -0.25 16.78 -11.34
N HIS A 58 -1.34 17.23 -11.96
CA HIS A 58 -2.61 17.51 -11.30
C HIS A 58 -3.62 16.35 -11.42
N GLY A 59 -3.20 15.21 -12.00
CA GLY A 59 -4.03 14.01 -12.12
C GLY A 59 -4.96 13.97 -13.33
N ILE A 60 -4.95 14.99 -14.20
CA ILE A 60 -5.79 15.06 -15.41
C ILE A 60 -5.16 14.23 -16.54
N LEU A 61 -5.96 13.46 -17.26
CA LEU A 61 -5.49 12.64 -18.40
C LEU A 61 -4.92 13.52 -19.51
N LYS A 62 -3.93 13.00 -20.25
CA LYS A 62 -3.35 13.72 -21.40
C LYS A 62 -4.35 14.06 -22.52
N THR A 63 -5.49 13.35 -22.57
CA THR A 63 -6.57 13.56 -23.54
C THR A 63 -7.52 14.68 -23.13
N GLU A 64 -7.33 15.27 -21.94
CA GLU A 64 -8.20 16.29 -21.38
C GLU A 64 -7.41 17.58 -21.10
N HIS A 65 -8.10 18.73 -21.13
CA HIS A 65 -7.48 20.01 -20.84
C HIS A 65 -7.33 20.20 -19.32
N CYS A 66 -6.09 20.39 -18.87
CA CYS A 66 -5.81 20.79 -17.50
C CYS A 66 -5.67 22.32 -17.40
N LYS A 67 -6.56 22.98 -16.64
CA LYS A 67 -6.52 24.43 -16.41
C LYS A 67 -5.25 24.91 -15.68
N ASP A 68 -4.61 24.02 -14.94
CA ASP A 68 -3.47 24.33 -14.06
C ASP A 68 -2.10 23.98 -14.70
N CYS A 69 -2.08 23.27 -15.84
CA CYS A 69 -0.85 23.04 -16.61
C CYS A 69 -1.12 22.79 -18.11
N LYS A 70 -0.20 23.24 -18.95
CA LYS A 70 -0.21 23.00 -20.41
C LYS A 70 0.26 21.58 -20.77
N VAL A 71 -0.31 20.53 -20.16
CA VAL A 71 -0.01 19.17 -20.61
C VAL A 71 -0.75 18.91 -21.93
N GLY A 72 0.02 18.58 -22.96
CA GLY A 72 -0.43 18.41 -24.35
C GLY A 72 0.25 19.43 -25.28
N ASP A 73 1.07 18.94 -26.20
CA ASP A 73 1.18 19.53 -27.55
C ASP A 73 -0.10 19.21 -28.33
#